data_AF-A0A2K0T4N9-F1
#
_entry.id   AF-A0A2K0T4N9-F1
#
_cell.length_a   1.000
_cell.length_b   1.000
_cell.length_c   1.000
_cell.angle_alpha   90.00
_cell.angle_beta   90.00
_cell.angle_gamma   90.00
#
_symmetry.space_group_name_H-M   'P 1'
#
loop_
_entity.id
_entity.type
_entity.pdbx_description
1 polymer ?
#
loop_
_entity_poly.entity_id
_entity_poly.type
_entity_poly.pdbx_seq_one_letter_code
_entity_poly.pdbx_strand_id
1 'polypeptide(L)'
;MDEVDQEDRQELLDALNRILQESNSLVRVFISSRSNYDIALYLNGTPNIYIEADDNAEDISTFIYETCMYHLKTKLNMTLSDTRLTSAKLLHGKLTPSLREEITNTLEEGAKGMFQLVGLQIQSLKRVKVAADLKARLGALPDTLEGSYWEIYQEIQESGEHAFGLANFTFQWLLYAQESISLEALAVLACTKSKSESETAFSSDEVLDVCSNLIVTRQNSFDFAHLSVREFFERLHN
;
A
#
# COMPACT_ATOMS: atom_id res chain seq x y z
N MET A 1 13.26 -7.62 8.51
CA MET A 1 14.43 -7.77 9.43
C MET A 1 15.38 -6.58 9.25
N ASP A 2 15.63 -6.21 8.01
CA ASP A 2 16.15 -4.93 7.55
C ASP A 2 15.54 -3.66 8.18
N GLU A 3 14.29 -3.70 8.66
CA GLU A 3 13.66 -2.58 9.38
C GLU A 3 14.15 -2.40 10.83
N VAL A 4 14.85 -3.39 11.39
CA VAL A 4 15.45 -3.27 12.73
C VAL A 4 16.71 -2.43 12.62
N ASP A 5 16.86 -1.47 13.53
CA ASP A 5 18.06 -0.63 13.62
C ASP A 5 19.32 -1.50 13.66
N GLN A 6 20.36 -1.05 12.96
CA GLN A 6 21.56 -1.85 12.74
C GLN A 6 22.25 -2.22 14.07
N GLU A 7 22.17 -1.35 15.08
CA GLU A 7 22.74 -1.58 16.41
C GLU A 7 22.03 -2.71 17.18
N ASP A 8 20.71 -2.81 17.03
CA ASP A 8 19.87 -3.78 17.76
C ASP A 8 19.71 -5.12 17.00
N ARG A 9 19.92 -5.09 15.68
CA ARG A 9 19.68 -6.24 14.79
C ARG A 9 20.49 -7.46 15.18
N GLN A 10 21.75 -7.27 15.56
CA GLN A 10 22.62 -8.37 15.96
C GLN A 10 22.09 -9.04 17.24
N GLU A 11 21.69 -8.25 18.23
CA GLU A 11 21.13 -8.77 19.49
C GLU A 11 19.85 -9.58 19.24
N LEU A 12 18.97 -9.10 18.35
CA LEU A 12 17.77 -9.82 17.95
C LEU A 12 18.09 -11.16 17.28
N LEU A 13 19.04 -11.17 16.34
CA LEU A 13 19.46 -12.40 15.64
C LEU A 13 20.09 -13.41 16.61
N ASP A 14 20.92 -12.94 17.55
CA ASP A 14 21.51 -13.76 18.61
C ASP A 14 20.42 -14.36 19.53
N ALA A 15 19.42 -13.57 19.89
CA ALA A 15 18.29 -14.04 20.69
C ALA A 15 17.46 -15.11 19.95
N LEU A 16 17.19 -14.91 18.65
CA LEU A 16 16.48 -15.90 17.82
C LEU A 16 17.28 -17.21 17.69
N ASN A 17 18.59 -17.13 17.49
CA ASN A 17 19.45 -18.31 17.42
C ASN A 17 19.46 -19.04 18.77
N ARG A 18 19.55 -18.32 19.89
CA ARG A 18 19.46 -18.90 21.22
C ARG A 18 18.15 -19.66 21.44
N ILE A 19 17.02 -19.10 21.02
CA ILE A 19 15.71 -19.77 21.09
C ILE A 19 15.71 -21.06 20.26
N LEU A 20 16.29 -21.04 19.06
CA LEU A 20 16.38 -22.22 18.20
C LEU A 20 17.23 -23.35 18.84
N GLN A 21 18.27 -23.00 19.60
CA GLN A 21 19.17 -23.98 20.23
C GLN A 21 18.67 -24.49 21.60
N GLU A 22 18.09 -23.61 22.42
CA GLU A 22 17.77 -23.89 23.83
C GLU A 22 16.31 -24.27 24.07
N SER A 23 15.44 -24.15 23.07
CA SER A 23 14.01 -24.45 23.25
C SER A 23 13.76 -25.96 23.46
N ASN A 24 12.98 -26.28 24.49
CA ASN A 24 12.50 -27.64 24.76
C ASN A 24 11.39 -28.10 23.78
N SER A 25 10.94 -27.22 22.87
CA SER A 25 9.94 -27.49 21.85
C SER A 25 10.44 -27.10 20.45
N LEU A 26 9.83 -27.68 19.41
CA LEU A 26 10.17 -27.36 18.02
C LEU A 26 9.78 -25.91 17.70
N VAL A 27 10.78 -25.05 17.47
CA VAL A 27 10.61 -23.68 16.99
C VAL A 27 11.05 -23.59 15.54
N ARG A 28 10.27 -22.93 14.69
CA ARG A 28 10.63 -22.59 13.32
C ARG A 28 10.55 -21.08 13.16
N VAL A 29 11.65 -20.46 12.78
CA VAL A 29 11.73 -19.02 12.54
C VAL A 29 11.78 -18.79 11.04
N PHE A 30 10.90 -17.93 10.54
CA PHE A 30 10.93 -17.43 9.16
C PHE A 30 11.34 -15.96 9.20
N ILE A 31 12.33 -15.58 8.41
CA ILE A 31 12.86 -14.22 8.34
C ILE A 31 12.65 -13.71 6.92
N SER A 32 11.98 -12.56 6.79
CA SER A 32 11.93 -11.80 5.54
C SER A 32 12.75 -10.52 5.68
N SER A 33 13.44 -10.16 4.60
CA SER A 33 14.29 -8.98 4.53
C SER A 33 14.52 -8.57 3.09
N ARG A 34 14.73 -7.27 2.82
CA ARG A 34 15.44 -6.84 1.61
C ARG A 34 16.88 -7.36 1.64
N SER A 35 17.53 -7.37 0.47
CA SER A 35 18.94 -7.74 0.34
C SER A 35 19.81 -6.86 1.23
N ASN A 36 20.30 -7.43 2.33
CA ASN A 36 21.18 -6.76 3.28
C ASN A 36 22.38 -7.66 3.60
N TYR A 37 23.58 -7.09 3.48
CA TYR A 37 24.83 -7.83 3.55
C TYR A 37 25.07 -8.44 4.93
N ASP A 38 24.77 -7.71 6.00
CA ASP A 38 24.98 -8.18 7.38
C ASP A 38 24.03 -9.34 7.73
N ILE A 39 22.75 -9.25 7.35
CA ILE A 39 21.76 -10.31 7.52
C ILE A 39 22.17 -11.56 6.73
N ALA A 40 22.57 -11.39 5.47
CA ALA A 40 23.03 -12.50 4.62
C ALA A 40 24.28 -13.18 5.19
N LEU A 41 25.22 -12.40 5.73
CA LEU A 41 26.42 -12.93 6.37
C LEU A 41 26.10 -13.71 7.65
N TYR A 42 25.22 -13.17 8.50
CA TYR A 42 24.82 -13.82 9.75
C TYR A 42 24.07 -15.15 9.50
N LEU A 43 23.17 -15.15 8.52
CA LEU A 43 22.34 -16.32 8.16
C LEU A 43 23.03 -17.27 7.17
N ASN A 44 24.33 -17.11 6.95
CA ASN A 44 25.09 -17.97 6.06
C ASN A 44 25.01 -19.44 6.51
N GLY A 45 24.65 -20.34 5.58
CA GLY A 45 24.44 -21.76 5.87
C GLY A 45 23.04 -22.13 6.34
N THR A 46 22.13 -21.16 6.53
CA THR A 46 20.70 -21.44 6.72
C THR A 46 19.97 -21.54 5.37
N PRO A 47 18.86 -22.30 5.27
CA PRO A 47 18.04 -22.33 4.05
C PRO A 47 17.51 -20.92 3.72
N ASN A 48 17.86 -20.41 2.55
CA ASN A 48 17.44 -19.08 2.10
C ASN A 48 16.76 -19.16 0.73
N ILE A 49 15.72 -18.37 0.54
CA ILE A 49 14.97 -18.24 -0.71
C ILE A 49 15.10 -16.79 -1.15
N TYR A 50 15.68 -16.58 -2.32
CA TYR A 50 15.75 -15.27 -2.96
C TYR A 50 14.51 -15.09 -3.84
N ILE A 51 13.91 -13.90 -3.79
CA ILE A 51 12.80 -13.50 -4.66
C ILE A 51 13.28 -12.24 -5.37
N GLU A 52 13.62 -12.38 -6.64
CA GLU A 52 14.00 -11.25 -7.49
C GLU A 52 12.76 -10.64 -8.15
N ALA A 53 12.87 -9.38 -8.58
CA ALA A 53 11.78 -8.69 -9.27
C ALA A 53 11.36 -9.40 -10.56
N ASP A 54 12.27 -10.12 -11.22
CA ASP A 54 12.00 -10.84 -12.47
C ASP A 54 11.25 -12.16 -12.22
N ASP A 55 11.28 -12.69 -10.99
CA ASP A 55 10.67 -13.98 -10.65
C ASP A 55 9.13 -13.89 -10.54
N ASN A 56 8.57 -12.68 -10.43
CA ASN A 56 7.15 -12.47 -10.14
C ASN A 56 6.32 -11.93 -11.31
N ALA A 57 6.87 -11.92 -12.54
CA ALA A 57 6.17 -11.37 -13.71
C ALA A 57 4.83 -12.07 -13.99
N GLU A 58 4.77 -13.41 -13.87
CA GLU A 58 3.53 -14.18 -14.07
C GLU A 58 2.49 -13.87 -12.98
N ASP A 59 2.93 -13.69 -11.74
CA ASP A 59 2.06 -13.32 -10.61
C ASP A 59 1.51 -11.90 -10.78
N ILE A 60 2.33 -10.95 -11.28
CA ILE A 60 1.89 -9.59 -11.59
C ILE A 60 0.86 -9.59 -12.72
N SER A 61 1.11 -10.36 -13.79
CA SER A 61 0.15 -10.51 -14.89
C SER A 61 -1.19 -11.06 -14.38
N THR A 62 -1.14 -12.07 -13.52
CA THR A 62 -2.31 -12.66 -12.88
C THR A 62 -3.03 -11.63 -12.00
N PHE A 63 -2.30 -10.88 -11.17
CA PHE A 63 -2.85 -9.81 -10.34
C PHE A 63 -3.53 -8.72 -11.17
N ILE A 64 -2.93 -8.27 -12.28
CA ILE A 64 -3.53 -7.29 -13.20
C ILE A 64 -4.83 -7.85 -13.78
N TYR A 65 -4.80 -9.10 -14.25
CA TYR A 65 -5.98 -9.73 -14.83
C TYR A 65 -7.12 -9.86 -13.82
N GLU A 66 -6.84 -10.35 -12.62
CA GLU A 66 -7.83 -10.50 -11.55
C GLU A 66 -8.38 -9.15 -11.08
N THR A 67 -7.52 -8.14 -10.98
CA THR A 67 -7.93 -6.82 -10.48
C THR A 67 -8.67 -6.00 -11.54
N CYS A 68 -8.21 -5.99 -12.79
CA CYS A 68 -8.77 -5.14 -13.85
C CYS A 68 -9.85 -5.82 -14.69
N MET A 69 -9.70 -7.11 -14.98
CA MET A 69 -10.43 -7.79 -16.07
C MET A 69 -11.52 -8.74 -15.60
N TYR A 70 -11.71 -8.88 -14.28
CA TYR A 70 -12.66 -9.84 -13.76
C TYR A 70 -14.11 -9.56 -14.19
N HIS A 71 -14.56 -10.39 -15.13
CA HIS A 71 -15.98 -10.58 -15.45
C HIS A 71 -16.38 -12.06 -15.66
N LEU A 72 -15.47 -13.05 -15.62
CA LEU A 72 -15.82 -14.39 -16.15
C LEU A 72 -15.31 -15.66 -15.43
N LYS A 73 -14.46 -15.62 -14.38
CA LYS A 73 -14.05 -16.86 -13.70
C LYS A 73 -14.65 -17.04 -12.31
N THR A 74 -15.88 -17.57 -12.32
CA THR A 74 -16.44 -18.46 -11.30
C THR A 74 -16.75 -17.89 -9.91
N LYS A 75 -18.06 -17.69 -9.74
CA LYS A 75 -18.84 -17.59 -8.51
C LYS A 75 -18.73 -18.81 -7.55
N LEU A 76 -17.67 -19.62 -7.60
CA LEU A 76 -17.66 -20.94 -6.95
C LEU A 76 -16.80 -21.07 -5.70
N ASN A 77 -15.75 -20.27 -5.45
CA ASN A 77 -14.86 -20.50 -4.29
C ASN A 77 -14.27 -19.23 -3.63
N MET A 78 -14.91 -18.07 -3.69
CA MET A 78 -14.47 -16.95 -2.84
C MET A 78 -15.04 -17.12 -1.43
N THR A 79 -14.17 -17.45 -0.49
CA THR A 79 -14.47 -17.37 0.95
C THR A 79 -14.51 -15.88 1.32
N LEU A 80 -15.40 -15.51 2.26
CA LEU A 80 -15.74 -14.15 2.67
C LEU A 80 -14.57 -13.25 3.16
N SER A 81 -13.32 -13.73 3.14
CA SER A 81 -12.11 -12.99 3.49
C SER A 81 -11.45 -12.25 2.32
N ASP A 82 -11.80 -12.54 1.06
CA ASP A 82 -11.18 -11.94 -0.15
C ASP A 82 -11.85 -10.62 -0.60
N THR A 83 -12.36 -9.83 0.34
CA THR A 83 -12.93 -8.50 0.09
C THR A 83 -11.91 -7.47 -0.41
N ARG A 84 -10.61 -7.83 -0.53
CA ARG A 84 -9.54 -6.91 -0.96
C ARG A 84 -9.37 -6.81 -2.47
N LEU A 85 -9.78 -7.82 -3.25
CA LEU A 85 -9.77 -7.77 -4.71
C LEU A 85 -11.14 -7.28 -5.22
N THR A 86 -11.52 -6.05 -4.86
CA THR A 86 -12.65 -5.41 -5.54
C THR A 86 -12.25 -5.20 -7.00
N SER A 87 -12.79 -6.02 -7.90
CA SER A 87 -12.65 -5.84 -9.35
C SER A 87 -12.79 -4.36 -9.71
N ALA A 88 -11.79 -3.79 -10.37
CA ALA A 88 -11.73 -2.37 -10.71
C ALA A 88 -12.92 -1.92 -11.57
N LYS A 89 -13.54 -2.85 -12.31
CA LYS A 89 -14.65 -2.62 -13.25
C LYS A 89 -14.43 -1.35 -14.08
N LEU A 90 -13.23 -1.24 -14.65
CA LEU A 90 -12.86 -0.11 -15.51
C LEU A 90 -13.90 0.06 -16.62
N LEU A 91 -14.30 1.30 -16.87
CA LEU A 91 -15.38 1.65 -17.81
C LEU A 91 -16.67 0.82 -17.60
N HIS A 92 -17.04 0.56 -16.34
CA HIS A 92 -18.20 -0.25 -15.97
C HIS A 92 -18.18 -1.67 -16.56
N GLY A 93 -16.99 -2.23 -16.77
CA GLY A 93 -16.80 -3.56 -17.35
C GLY A 93 -16.82 -3.61 -18.88
N LYS A 94 -16.96 -2.46 -19.56
CA LYS A 94 -17.07 -2.36 -21.02
C LYS A 94 -15.72 -2.06 -21.70
N LEU A 95 -14.70 -2.85 -21.38
CA LEU A 95 -13.40 -2.77 -22.06
C LEU A 95 -13.40 -3.61 -23.35
N THR A 96 -12.98 -3.02 -24.47
CA THR A 96 -12.72 -3.76 -25.72
C THR A 96 -11.49 -4.67 -25.54
N PRO A 97 -11.36 -5.78 -26.29
CA PRO A 97 -10.19 -6.64 -26.21
C PRO A 97 -8.86 -5.89 -26.39
N SER A 98 -8.80 -4.99 -27.36
CA SER A 98 -7.63 -4.15 -27.61
C SER A 98 -7.25 -3.25 -26.44
N LEU A 99 -8.24 -2.65 -25.76
CA LEU A 99 -7.99 -1.79 -24.62
C LEU A 99 -7.59 -2.60 -23.38
N ARG A 100 -8.08 -3.84 -23.24
CA ARG A 100 -7.62 -4.74 -22.17
C ARG A 100 -6.16 -5.10 -22.35
N GLU A 101 -5.77 -5.47 -23.57
CA GLU A 101 -4.38 -5.78 -23.92
C GLU A 101 -3.47 -4.58 -23.68
N GLU A 102 -3.88 -3.38 -24.10
CA GLU A 102 -3.14 -2.13 -23.86
C GLU A 102 -2.94 -1.87 -22.35
N ILE A 103 -3.99 -2.00 -21.54
CA ILE A 103 -3.90 -1.86 -20.07
C ILE A 103 -2.92 -2.89 -19.50
N THR A 104 -3.06 -4.16 -19.87
CA THR A 104 -2.22 -5.23 -19.35
C THR A 104 -0.75 -4.99 -19.68
N ASN A 105 -0.43 -4.74 -20.95
CA ASN A 105 0.96 -4.52 -21.38
C ASN A 105 1.58 -3.29 -20.70
N THR A 106 0.86 -2.16 -20.63
CA THR A 106 1.36 -0.95 -19.97
C THR A 106 1.63 -1.17 -18.48
N LEU A 107 0.72 -1.87 -17.77
CA LEU A 107 0.89 -2.13 -16.35
C LEU A 107 2.01 -3.15 -16.07
N GLU A 108 2.17 -4.19 -16.90
CA GLU A 108 3.24 -5.17 -16.78
C GLU A 108 4.61 -4.54 -17.02
N GLU A 109 4.76 -3.77 -18.11
CA GLU A 109 6.01 -3.05 -18.44
C GLU A 109 6.38 -2.04 -17.34
N GLY A 110 5.39 -1.36 -16.77
CA GLY A 110 5.57 -0.38 -15.71
C GLY A 110 5.75 -0.97 -14.30
N ALA A 111 5.47 -2.26 -14.11
CA ALA A 111 5.37 -2.84 -12.76
C ALA A 111 6.70 -2.87 -12.02
N LYS A 112 7.82 -3.07 -12.74
CA LYS A 112 9.18 -3.18 -12.16
C LYS A 112 9.22 -4.13 -10.95
N GLY A 113 8.50 -5.25 -11.02
CA GLY A 113 8.38 -6.24 -9.93
C GLY A 113 7.53 -5.82 -8.73
N MET A 114 6.84 -4.67 -8.78
CA MET A 114 6.11 -4.08 -7.64
C MET A 114 4.59 -4.15 -7.80
N PHE A 115 3.95 -5.08 -7.10
CA PHE A 115 2.48 -5.15 -6.99
C PHE A 115 1.86 -3.84 -6.47
N GLN A 116 2.53 -3.17 -5.53
CA GLN A 116 2.04 -1.92 -4.97
C GLN A 116 1.95 -0.81 -6.01
N LEU A 117 2.92 -0.74 -6.94
CA LEU A 117 2.91 0.26 -8.02
C LEU A 117 1.75 -0.01 -8.98
N VAL A 118 1.60 -1.25 -9.42
CA VAL A 118 0.47 -1.70 -10.25
C VAL A 118 -0.86 -1.40 -9.55
N GLY A 119 -0.97 -1.70 -8.25
CA GLY A 119 -2.16 -1.39 -7.47
C GLY A 119 -2.53 0.09 -7.51
N LEU A 120 -1.57 1.00 -7.32
CA LEU A 120 -1.79 2.45 -7.39
C LEU A 120 -2.17 2.91 -8.80
N GLN A 121 -1.50 2.39 -9.83
CA GLN A 121 -1.84 2.67 -11.23
C GLN A 121 -3.28 2.24 -11.55
N ILE A 122 -3.69 1.05 -11.11
CA ILE A 122 -5.07 0.58 -11.28
C ILE A 122 -6.06 1.48 -10.57
N GLN A 123 -5.79 1.91 -9.33
CA GLN A 123 -6.67 2.84 -8.61
C GLN A 123 -6.81 4.17 -9.36
N SER A 124 -5.74 4.68 -9.95
CA SER A 124 -5.78 5.87 -10.80
C SER A 124 -6.68 5.66 -12.03
N LEU A 125 -6.56 4.51 -12.71
CA LEU A 125 -7.40 4.16 -13.85
C LEU A 125 -8.90 4.02 -13.49
N LYS A 126 -9.25 3.59 -12.28
CA LYS A 126 -10.67 3.45 -11.84
C LYS A 126 -11.45 4.77 -11.85
N ARG A 127 -10.75 5.89 -11.67
CA ARG A 127 -11.37 7.23 -11.65
C ARG A 127 -11.77 7.68 -13.06
N VAL A 128 -11.13 7.14 -14.09
CA VAL A 128 -11.38 7.50 -15.48
C VAL A 128 -12.67 6.86 -16.00
N LYS A 129 -13.53 7.69 -16.64
CA LYS A 129 -14.89 7.28 -17.05
C LYS A 129 -15.06 7.12 -18.57
N VAL A 130 -14.15 7.67 -19.36
CA VAL A 130 -14.21 7.66 -20.84
C VAL A 130 -13.00 6.92 -21.39
N ALA A 131 -13.20 6.12 -22.44
CA ALA A 131 -12.13 5.30 -23.03
C ALA A 131 -10.97 6.13 -23.60
N ALA A 132 -11.26 7.31 -24.18
CA ALA A 132 -10.22 8.21 -24.69
C ALA A 132 -9.33 8.73 -23.54
N ASP A 133 -9.95 9.17 -22.44
CA ASP A 133 -9.23 9.61 -21.24
C ASP A 133 -8.46 8.46 -20.60
N LEU A 134 -8.98 7.22 -20.67
CA LEU A 134 -8.29 6.05 -20.13
C LEU A 134 -6.99 5.78 -20.88
N LYS A 135 -7.02 5.88 -22.22
CA LYS A 135 -5.82 5.77 -23.06
C LYS A 135 -4.83 6.89 -22.77
N ALA A 136 -5.32 8.13 -22.66
CA ALA A 136 -4.46 9.25 -22.29
C ALA A 136 -3.81 9.03 -20.92
N ARG A 137 -4.58 8.48 -19.95
CA ARG A 137 -4.08 8.17 -18.62
C ARG A 137 -3.04 7.05 -18.62
N LEU A 138 -3.24 5.99 -19.40
CA LEU A 138 -2.24 4.91 -19.55
C LEU A 138 -0.87 5.45 -19.98
N GLY A 139 -0.86 6.42 -20.90
CA GLY A 139 0.38 7.08 -21.36
C GLY A 139 1.00 8.07 -20.35
N ALA A 140 0.34 8.34 -19.23
CA ALA A 140 0.76 9.29 -18.20
C ALA A 140 0.74 8.67 -16.79
N LEU A 141 0.85 7.33 -16.69
CA LEU A 141 0.96 6.66 -15.40
C LEU A 141 2.34 6.94 -14.77
N PRO A 142 2.39 7.17 -13.46
CA PRO A 142 3.66 7.21 -12.74
C PRO A 142 4.40 5.88 -12.86
N ASP A 143 5.71 5.95 -13.05
CA ASP A 143 6.60 4.78 -13.20
C ASP A 143 7.31 4.40 -11.88
N THR A 144 6.99 5.10 -10.79
CA THR A 144 7.55 4.90 -9.45
C THR A 144 6.46 5.00 -8.38
N LEU A 145 6.70 4.35 -7.23
CA LEU A 145 5.85 4.49 -6.05
C LEU A 145 5.80 5.94 -5.57
N GLU A 146 6.95 6.61 -5.53
CA GLU A 146 7.04 8.02 -5.13
C GLU A 146 6.25 8.95 -6.04
N GLY A 147 6.35 8.79 -7.37
CA GLY A 147 5.53 9.54 -8.31
C GLY A 147 4.03 9.29 -8.11
N SER A 148 3.65 8.04 -7.82
CA SER A 148 2.26 7.68 -7.52
C SER A 148 1.76 8.33 -6.22
N TYR A 149 2.57 8.33 -5.17
CA TYR A 149 2.23 9.00 -3.91
C TYR A 149 2.16 10.51 -4.05
N TRP A 150 3.08 11.09 -4.81
CA TRP A 150 3.08 12.51 -5.11
C TRP A 150 1.80 12.94 -5.82
N GLU A 151 1.39 12.21 -6.85
CA GLU A 151 0.15 12.51 -7.56
C GLU A 151 -1.09 12.42 -6.64
N ILE A 152 -1.19 11.38 -5.82
CA ILE A 152 -2.27 11.25 -4.83
C ILE A 152 -2.23 12.42 -3.83
N TYR A 153 -1.04 12.79 -3.35
CA TYR A 153 -0.88 13.89 -2.42
C TYR A 153 -1.31 15.24 -3.04
N GLN A 154 -0.96 15.49 -4.31
CA GLN A 154 -1.41 16.68 -5.05
C GLN A 154 -2.95 16.72 -5.17
N GLU A 155 -3.60 15.60 -5.51
CA GLU A 155 -5.06 15.53 -5.55
C GLU A 155 -5.70 15.85 -4.19
N ILE A 156 -5.09 15.38 -3.08
CA ILE A 156 -5.55 15.71 -1.73
C ILE A 156 -5.36 17.21 -1.45
N GLN A 157 -4.24 17.82 -1.88
CA GLN A 157 -4.03 19.27 -1.75
C GLN A 157 -5.08 20.09 -2.51
N GLU A 158 -5.49 19.61 -3.68
CA GLU A 158 -6.49 20.26 -4.53
C GLU A 158 -7.94 19.98 -4.11
N SER A 159 -8.18 19.07 -3.16
CA SER A 159 -9.52 18.68 -2.68
C SER A 159 -10.23 19.73 -1.81
N GLY A 160 -9.56 20.83 -1.49
CA GLY A 160 -10.07 21.96 -0.70
C GLY A 160 -9.40 22.08 0.67
N GLU A 161 -9.42 23.29 1.23
CA GLU A 161 -8.66 23.63 2.45
C GLU A 161 -8.99 22.73 3.65
N HIS A 162 -10.27 22.46 3.90
CA HIS A 162 -10.69 21.63 5.03
C HIS A 162 -10.34 20.15 4.85
N ALA A 163 -10.50 19.61 3.63
CA ALA A 163 -10.14 18.24 3.31
C ALA A 163 -8.62 18.05 3.40
N PHE A 164 -7.85 18.94 2.79
CA PHE A 164 -6.39 18.90 2.92
C PHE A 164 -5.95 19.06 4.37
N GLY A 165 -6.58 19.95 5.15
CA GLY A 165 -6.30 20.12 6.57
C GLY A 165 -6.51 18.83 7.39
N LEU A 166 -7.59 18.09 7.11
CA LEU A 166 -7.89 16.80 7.73
C LEU A 166 -6.86 15.72 7.35
N ALA A 167 -6.55 15.59 6.05
CA ALA A 167 -5.55 14.63 5.58
C ALA A 167 -4.17 14.92 6.19
N ASN A 168 -3.73 16.18 6.11
CA ASN A 168 -2.41 16.59 6.59
C ASN A 168 -2.27 16.39 8.11
N PHE A 169 -3.32 16.68 8.89
CA PHE A 169 -3.34 16.36 10.31
C PHE A 169 -3.18 14.86 10.56
N THR A 170 -3.91 14.04 9.80
CA THR A 170 -3.85 12.57 9.90
C THR A 170 -2.45 12.05 9.59
N PHE A 171 -1.81 12.51 8.51
CA PHE A 171 -0.45 12.10 8.15
C PHE A 171 0.58 12.51 9.21
N GLN A 172 0.49 13.75 9.73
CA GLN A 172 1.36 14.20 10.82
C GLN A 172 1.19 13.34 12.08
N TRP A 173 -0.04 12.97 12.41
CA TRP A 173 -0.28 12.10 13.55
C TRP A 173 0.35 10.72 13.35
N LEU A 174 0.14 10.10 12.20
CA LEU A 174 0.70 8.79 11.89
C LEU A 174 2.24 8.77 11.83
N LEU A 175 2.86 9.90 11.47
CA LEU A 175 4.32 10.03 11.48
C LEU A 175 4.90 10.15 12.90
N TYR A 176 4.29 10.98 13.74
CA TYR A 176 4.94 11.47 14.97
C TYR A 176 4.31 10.97 16.27
N ALA A 177 3.11 10.37 16.24
CA ALA A 177 2.48 9.88 17.44
C ALA A 177 3.28 8.74 18.07
N GLN A 178 3.51 8.83 19.38
CA GLN A 178 4.23 7.81 20.14
C GLN A 178 3.36 6.58 20.42
N GLU A 179 2.03 6.75 20.41
CA GLU A 179 1.07 5.68 20.66
C GLU A 179 -0.06 5.75 19.61
N SER A 180 -0.62 4.58 19.28
CA SER A 180 -1.80 4.51 18.43
C SER A 180 -3.02 5.05 19.16
N ILE A 181 -3.87 5.76 18.42
CA ILE A 181 -5.12 6.32 18.92
C ILE A 181 -6.30 5.66 18.19
N SER A 182 -7.46 5.57 18.86
CA SER A 182 -8.65 5.02 18.21
C SER A 182 -9.13 5.92 17.06
N LEU A 183 -9.84 5.32 16.11
CA LEU A 183 -10.41 6.02 14.95
C LEU A 183 -11.25 7.23 15.38
N GLU A 184 -12.09 7.06 16.39
CA GLU A 184 -13.00 8.09 16.90
C GLU A 184 -12.23 9.24 17.53
N ALA A 185 -11.21 8.92 18.34
CA ALA A 185 -10.43 9.92 19.04
C ALA A 185 -9.55 10.74 18.07
N LEU A 186 -8.99 10.13 17.03
CA LEU A 186 -8.28 10.89 15.99
C LEU A 186 -9.22 11.85 15.26
N ALA A 187 -10.43 11.39 14.91
CA ALA A 187 -11.39 12.18 14.18
C ALA A 187 -11.88 13.40 14.99
N VAL A 188 -12.08 13.23 16.31
CA VAL A 188 -12.38 14.33 17.24
C VAL A 188 -11.23 15.34 17.29
N LEU A 189 -9.98 14.87 17.42
CA LEU A 189 -8.82 15.76 17.45
C LEU A 189 -8.69 16.56 16.15
N ALA A 190 -8.94 15.93 15.00
CA ALA A 190 -8.89 16.59 13.71
C ALA A 190 -9.91 17.74 13.60
N CYS A 191 -11.13 17.55 14.11
CA CYS A 191 -12.15 18.62 14.17
C CYS A 191 -11.72 19.79 15.05
N THR A 192 -11.11 19.53 16.21
CA THR A 192 -10.66 20.62 17.10
C THR A 192 -9.58 21.49 16.46
N LYS A 193 -8.73 20.91 15.61
CA LYS A 193 -7.64 21.63 14.91
C LYS A 193 -8.16 22.41 13.70
N SER A 194 -9.16 21.91 12.98
CA SER A 194 -9.61 22.48 11.70
C SER A 194 -10.47 23.75 11.84
N LYS A 195 -10.85 24.16 13.06
CA LYS A 195 -11.82 25.24 13.33
C LYS A 195 -13.09 25.10 12.47
N SER A 196 -13.50 23.86 12.14
CA SER A 196 -14.68 23.66 11.32
C SER A 196 -15.90 24.24 12.03
N GLU A 197 -16.74 24.98 11.29
CA GLU A 197 -18.02 25.49 11.79
C GLU A 197 -19.04 24.36 12.06
N SER A 198 -18.70 23.12 11.69
CA SER A 198 -19.49 21.93 11.98
C SER A 198 -19.35 21.51 13.44
N GLU A 199 -20.48 21.35 14.13
CA GLU A 199 -20.56 20.81 15.50
C GLU A 199 -20.32 19.29 15.56
N THR A 200 -20.22 18.61 14.43
CA THR A 200 -20.08 17.15 14.35
C THR A 200 -18.65 16.73 14.04
N ALA A 201 -18.15 15.75 14.81
CA ALA A 201 -16.86 15.12 14.54
C ALA A 201 -16.85 14.42 13.17
N PHE A 202 -15.69 14.37 12.50
CA PHE A 202 -15.51 13.55 11.31
C PHE A 202 -15.72 12.07 11.65
N SER A 203 -16.25 11.31 10.71
CA SER A 203 -16.34 9.86 10.75
C SER A 203 -15.04 9.22 10.28
N SER A 204 -14.84 7.94 10.63
CA SER A 204 -13.68 7.19 10.13
C SER A 204 -13.67 7.09 8.61
N ASP A 205 -14.85 6.98 7.99
CA ASP A 205 -14.99 6.88 6.54
C ASP A 205 -14.61 8.18 5.83
N GLU A 206 -14.93 9.35 6.42
CA GLU A 206 -14.49 10.64 5.90
C GLU A 206 -12.97 10.80 5.96
N VAL A 207 -12.33 10.34 7.05
CA VAL A 207 -10.86 10.37 7.17
C VAL A 207 -10.22 9.47 6.10
N LEU A 208 -10.74 8.25 5.90
CA LEU A 208 -10.27 7.33 4.87
C LEU A 208 -10.43 7.91 3.46
N ASP A 209 -11.59 8.50 3.16
CA ASP A 209 -11.88 9.08 1.84
C ASP A 209 -10.93 10.23 1.52
N VAL A 210 -10.77 11.16 2.47
CA VAL A 210 -9.91 12.34 2.33
C VAL A 210 -8.42 11.97 2.26
N CYS A 211 -7.99 10.91 2.94
CA CYS A 211 -6.61 10.40 2.87
C CYS A 211 -6.38 9.47 1.67
N SER A 212 -7.40 9.19 0.86
CA SER A 212 -7.33 8.33 -0.33
C SER A 212 -6.65 6.97 -0.04
N ASN A 213 -5.76 6.50 -0.91
CA ASN A 213 -5.11 5.19 -0.78
C ASN A 213 -3.85 5.21 0.10
N LEU A 214 -3.62 6.28 0.86
CA LEU A 214 -2.38 6.46 1.63
C LEU A 214 -2.47 5.88 3.05
N ILE A 215 -3.68 5.67 3.57
CA ILE A 215 -3.91 5.08 4.89
C ILE A 215 -4.88 3.90 4.82
N VAL A 216 -4.87 3.08 5.87
CA VAL A 216 -5.78 1.96 6.08
C VAL A 216 -6.17 1.86 7.55
N THR A 217 -7.24 1.14 7.84
CA THR A 217 -7.63 0.79 9.20
C THR A 217 -7.00 -0.55 9.60
N ARG A 218 -6.30 -0.60 10.75
CA ARG A 218 -5.79 -1.82 11.39
C ARG A 218 -6.17 -1.83 12.86
N GLN A 219 -6.80 -2.91 13.34
CA GLN A 219 -7.05 -3.12 14.78
C GLN A 219 -7.65 -1.89 15.52
N ASN A 220 -8.58 -1.19 14.87
CA ASN A 220 -9.25 0.02 15.37
C ASN A 220 -8.38 1.29 15.47
N SER A 221 -7.28 1.37 14.72
CA SER A 221 -6.51 2.60 14.50
C SER A 221 -6.24 2.80 13.01
N PHE A 222 -5.86 4.02 12.64
CA PHE A 222 -5.32 4.32 11.33
C PHE A 222 -3.84 3.94 11.27
N ASP A 223 -3.39 3.55 10.09
CA ASP A 223 -1.99 3.25 9.76
C ASP A 223 -1.73 3.61 8.31
N PHE A 224 -0.47 3.82 7.93
CA PHE A 224 -0.11 3.97 6.53
C PHE A 224 -0.45 2.69 5.76
N ALA A 225 -0.93 2.85 4.52
CA ALA A 225 -1.31 1.72 3.68
C ALA A 225 -0.13 0.79 3.41
N HIS A 226 1.08 1.35 3.34
CA HIS A 226 2.33 0.63 3.15
C HIS A 226 3.50 1.41 3.75
N LEU A 227 4.59 0.73 4.15
CA LEU A 227 5.78 1.37 4.72
C LEU A 227 6.35 2.46 3.79
N SER A 228 6.38 2.21 2.48
CA SER A 228 6.87 3.20 1.50
C SER A 228 6.04 4.50 1.45
N VAL A 229 4.80 4.50 1.94
CA VAL A 229 4.02 5.74 2.11
C VAL A 229 4.56 6.55 3.28
N ARG A 230 4.90 5.87 4.39
CA ARG A 230 5.56 6.50 5.54
C ARG A 230 6.90 7.10 5.12
N GLU A 231 7.76 6.31 4.45
CA GLU A 231 9.06 6.76 3.95
C GLU A 231 8.93 7.98 3.01
N PHE A 232 7.87 8.03 2.19
CA PHE A 232 7.56 9.18 1.33
C PHE A 232 7.26 10.44 2.16
N PHE A 233 6.40 10.34 3.18
CA PHE A 233 6.08 11.48 4.03
C PHE A 233 7.23 11.91 4.93
N GLU A 234 8.08 10.99 5.40
CA GLU A 234 9.31 11.31 6.13
C GLU A 234 10.29 12.13 5.28
N ARG A 235 10.39 11.81 3.98
CA ARG A 235 11.20 12.60 3.03
C ARG A 235 10.57 13.95 2.67
N LEU A 236 9.25 14.05 2.69
CA LEU A 236 8.54 15.30 2.37
C LEU A 236 8.70 16.37 3.46
N HIS A 237 8.90 15.95 4.72
CA HIS A 237 9.01 16.85 5.89
C HIS A 237 10.45 17.16 6.32
N ASN A 238 11.45 16.62 5.62
CA ASN A 238 12.88 16.93 5.78
C ASN A 238 13.35 17.89 4.69
#